data_AF-A0A485JHW0-F1
#
_entry.id   AF-A0A485JHW0-F1
#
_cell.length_a   1.000
_cell.length_b   1.000
_cell.length_c   1.000
_cell.angle_alpha   90.00
_cell.angle_beta   90.00
_cell.angle_gamma   90.00
#
_symmetry.space_group_name_H-M   'P 1'
#
loop_
_entity.id
_entity.type
_entity.pdbx_description
1 polymer ?
#
loop_
_entity_poly.entity_id
_entity_poly.type
_entity_poly.pdbx_seq_one_letter_code
_entity_poly.pdbx_strand_id
1 'polypeptide(L)'
;MIIAGIFLCKLFAVLASSGSGAPGGVFTPTLFTGLAIGMLYGRSLGLWFPDGEEITLLLGLTGMATLLAATTHAPIMSTLMICEMTGEYQLLPVY
;
A
#
# COMPACT_ATOMS: atom_id res chain seq x y z
N MET A 1 -12.83 10.19 0.36
CA MET A 1 -14.00 9.48 -0.24
C MET A 1 -13.66 8.81 -1.57
N ILE A 2 -12.99 9.48 -2.51
CA ILE A 2 -12.60 8.87 -3.81
C ILE A 2 -11.72 7.61 -3.64
N ILE A 3 -10.72 7.66 -2.77
CA ILE A 3 -9.80 6.52 -2.50
C ILE A 3 -10.56 5.25 -2.08
N ALA A 4 -11.55 5.39 -1.17
CA ALA A 4 -12.36 4.27 -0.71
C ALA A 4 -13.23 3.66 -1.83
N GLY A 5 -13.78 4.50 -2.71
CA GLY A 5 -14.54 4.04 -3.87
C GLY A 5 -13.68 3.25 -4.85
N ILE A 6 -12.50 3.77 -5.20
CA ILE A 6 -11.55 3.06 -6.09
C ILE A 6 -11.05 1.78 -5.42
N PHE A 7 -10.79 1.80 -4.11
CA PHE A 7 -10.38 0.63 -3.35
C PHE A 7 -11.40 -0.51 -3.43
N LEU A 8 -12.68 -0.21 -3.19
CA LEU A 8 -13.76 -1.20 -3.30
C LEU A 8 -13.85 -1.77 -4.73
N CYS A 9 -13.87 -0.90 -5.75
CA CYS A 9 -13.90 -1.34 -7.15
C CYS A 9 -12.69 -2.24 -7.49
N LYS A 10 -11.48 -1.87 -7.06
CA LYS A 10 -10.27 -2.65 -7.31
C LYS A 10 -10.30 -3.98 -6.56
N LEU A 11 -10.80 -4.01 -5.33
CA LEU A 11 -10.93 -5.24 -4.56
C LEU A 11 -11.81 -6.26 -5.28
N PHE A 12 -12.98 -5.83 -5.79
CA PHE A 12 -13.84 -6.69 -6.60
C PHE A 12 -13.16 -7.14 -7.89
N ALA A 13 -12.43 -6.25 -8.58
CA ALA A 13 -11.71 -6.60 -9.79
C ALA A 13 -10.61 -7.64 -9.53
N VAL A 14 -9.86 -7.50 -8.42
CA VAL A 14 -8.82 -8.47 -8.02
C VAL A 14 -9.44 -9.82 -7.68
N LEU A 15 -10.53 -9.86 -6.92
CA LEU A 15 -11.24 -11.10 -6.60
C LEU A 15 -11.75 -11.81 -7.86
N ALA A 16 -12.34 -11.06 -8.80
CA ALA A 16 -12.82 -11.60 -10.07
C ALA A 16 -11.67 -12.14 -10.95
N SER A 17 -10.58 -11.39 -11.08
CA SER A 17 -9.41 -11.82 -11.87
C SER A 17 -8.70 -13.02 -11.24
N SER A 18 -8.44 -13.01 -9.93
CA SER A 18 -7.80 -14.13 -9.23
C SER A 18 -8.69 -15.37 -9.18
N GLY A 19 -10.01 -15.20 -9.05
CA GLY A 19 -10.97 -16.31 -9.08
C GLY A 19 -11.18 -16.92 -10.47
N SER A 20 -10.86 -16.19 -11.55
CA SER A 20 -11.01 -16.67 -12.93
C SER A 20 -9.99 -17.73 -13.36
N GLY A 21 -8.93 -17.94 -12.58
CA GLY A 21 -7.85 -18.86 -12.93
C GLY A 21 -6.93 -18.35 -14.06
N ALA A 22 -7.10 -17.10 -14.51
CA ALA A 22 -6.18 -16.50 -15.46
C ALA A 22 -4.75 -16.39 -14.86
N PRO A 23 -3.68 -16.72 -15.62
CA PRO A 23 -2.32 -16.58 -15.13
C PRO A 23 -2.02 -15.10 -14.86
N GLY A 24 -1.81 -14.76 -13.59
CA GLY A 24 -1.56 -13.40 -13.14
C GLY A 24 -0.95 -13.37 -11.74
N GLY A 25 -0.08 -12.39 -11.48
CA GLY A 25 0.57 -12.22 -10.18
C GLY A 25 -0.30 -11.44 -9.20
N VAL A 26 -0.15 -11.72 -7.90
CA VAL A 26 -0.82 -10.98 -6.80
C VAL A 26 -0.03 -9.74 -6.35
N PHE A 27 1.14 -9.50 -6.95
CA PHE A 27 2.06 -8.44 -6.57
C PHE A 27 1.44 -7.02 -6.66
N THR A 28 1.03 -6.58 -7.85
CA THR A 28 0.44 -5.24 -8.04
C THR A 28 -0.87 -5.03 -7.25
N PRO A 29 -1.77 -6.02 -7.15
CA PRO A 29 -2.91 -5.96 -6.23
C PRO A 29 -2.52 -5.67 -4.79
N THR A 30 -1.48 -6.31 -4.27
CA THR A 30 -1.04 -6.12 -2.88
C THR A 30 -0.49 -4.73 -2.65
N LEU A 31 0.32 -4.20 -3.58
CA LEU A 31 0.80 -2.82 -3.53
C LEU A 31 -0.35 -1.81 -3.46
N PHE A 32 -1.31 -1.93 -4.37
CA PHE A 32 -2.44 -1.00 -4.43
C PHE A 32 -3.32 -1.07 -3.16
N THR A 33 -3.59 -2.29 -2.69
CA THR A 33 -4.41 -2.53 -1.50
C THR A 33 -3.73 -1.96 -0.26
N GLY A 34 -2.43 -2.19 -0.12
CA GLY A 34 -1.62 -1.66 0.98
C GLY A 34 -1.58 -0.14 1.00
N LEU A 35 -1.34 0.49 -0.17
CA LEU A 35 -1.38 1.96 -0.31
C LEU A 35 -2.73 2.52 0.12
N ALA A 36 -3.82 1.95 -0.39
CA ALA A 36 -5.16 2.45 -0.14
C ALA A 36 -5.54 2.37 1.34
N ILE A 37 -5.23 1.24 2.01
CA ILE A 37 -5.47 1.08 3.45
C ILE A 37 -4.62 2.09 4.25
N GLY A 38 -3.33 2.20 3.91
CA GLY A 38 -2.40 3.14 4.56
C GLY A 38 -2.84 4.60 4.42
N MET A 39 -3.24 5.01 3.22
CA MET A 39 -3.74 6.37 2.97
C MET A 39 -5.09 6.64 3.65
N LEU A 40 -5.98 5.66 3.73
CA LEU A 40 -7.26 5.82 4.46
C LEU A 40 -7.00 6.01 5.95
N TYR A 41 -6.10 5.21 6.53
CA TYR A 41 -5.70 5.34 7.92
C TYR A 41 -4.97 6.67 8.17
N GLY A 42 -4.01 7.02 7.32
CA GLY A 42 -3.24 8.26 7.42
C GLY A 42 -4.11 9.50 7.29
N ARG A 43 -5.11 9.47 6.40
CA ARG A 43 -6.06 10.57 6.27
C ARG A 43 -6.98 10.71 7.48
N SER A 44 -7.32 9.60 8.15
CA SER A 44 -8.09 9.67 9.41
C SER A 44 -7.30 10.32 10.54
N LEU A 45 -5.98 10.09 10.59
CA LEU A 45 -5.07 10.70 11.56
C LEU A 45 -4.73 12.16 11.20
N GLY A 46 -4.49 12.44 9.93
CA GLY A 46 -4.13 13.76 9.42
C GLY A 46 -5.23 14.82 9.56
N LEU A 47 -6.47 14.43 9.87
CA LEU A 47 -7.53 15.38 10.27
C LEU A 47 -7.23 16.08 11.61
N TRP A 48 -6.33 15.52 12.41
CA TRP A 48 -5.98 16.01 13.75
C TRP A 48 -4.64 16.72 13.81
N PHE A 49 -3.83 16.69 12.74
CA PHE A 49 -2.47 17.23 12.72
C PHE A 49 -2.25 18.22 11.55
N PRO A 50 -1.46 19.29 11.73
CA PRO A 50 -1.17 20.28 10.68
C PRO A 50 -0.49 19.69 9.44
N ASP A 51 0.39 18.70 9.61
CA ASP A 51 1.15 18.03 8.53
C ASP A 51 0.47 16.72 8.04
N GLY A 52 -0.86 16.70 8.07
CA GLY A 52 -1.65 15.49 7.81
C GLY A 52 -1.46 14.88 6.42
N GLU A 53 -1.05 15.66 5.42
CA GLU A 53 -0.80 15.15 4.05
C GLU A 53 0.47 14.33 3.95
N GLU A 54 1.58 14.79 4.54
CA GLU A 54 2.85 14.07 4.57
C GLU A 54 2.70 12.75 5.34
N ILE A 55 2.03 12.81 6.50
CA ILE A 55 1.70 11.62 7.30
C ILE A 55 0.87 10.65 6.47
N THR A 56 -0.13 11.14 5.71
CA THR A 56 -0.98 10.29 4.86
C THR A 56 -0.18 9.56 3.79
N LEU A 57 0.79 10.24 3.17
CA LEU A 57 1.63 9.66 2.13
C LEU A 57 2.58 8.60 2.71
N LEU A 58 3.29 8.92 3.80
CA LEU A 58 4.17 7.97 4.49
C LEU A 58 3.41 6.74 4.99
N LEU A 59 2.21 6.93 5.55
CA LEU A 59 1.36 5.81 5.98
C LEU A 59 0.84 4.98 4.79
N GLY A 60 0.60 5.62 3.65
CA GLY A 60 0.35 4.94 2.38
C GLY A 60 1.52 4.04 1.96
N LEU A 61 2.73 4.59 1.90
CA LEU A 61 3.92 3.85 1.45
C LEU A 61 4.31 2.72 2.40
N THR A 62 4.22 2.95 3.71
CA THR A 62 4.38 1.87 4.72
C THR A 62 3.30 0.79 4.54
N GLY A 63 2.06 1.17 4.23
CA GLY A 63 0.99 0.24 3.88
C GLY A 63 1.33 -0.64 2.67
N MET A 64 1.94 -0.07 1.63
CA MET A 64 2.43 -0.84 0.47
C MET A 64 3.49 -1.87 0.87
N ALA A 65 4.50 -1.44 1.63
CA ALA A 65 5.62 -2.29 2.03
C ALA A 65 5.18 -3.42 2.96
N THR A 66 4.34 -3.11 3.95
CA THR A 66 3.87 -4.08 4.95
C THR A 66 2.94 -5.12 4.37
N LEU A 67 2.00 -4.75 3.48
CA LEU A 67 1.12 -5.72 2.85
C LEU A 67 1.89 -6.64 1.90
N LEU A 68 2.84 -6.10 1.14
CA LEU A 68 3.72 -6.90 0.29
C LEU A 68 4.61 -7.85 1.11
N ALA A 69 5.15 -7.37 2.24
CA ALA A 69 5.93 -8.20 3.16
C ALA A 69 5.10 -9.34 3.74
N ALA A 70 3.84 -9.08 4.08
CA ALA A 70 2.92 -10.08 4.62
C ALA A 70 2.55 -11.16 3.59
N THR A 71 2.42 -10.81 2.31
CA THR A 71 2.06 -11.78 1.26
C THR A 71 3.25 -12.57 0.74
N THR A 72 4.44 -11.96 0.69
CA THR A 72 5.66 -12.60 0.16
C THR A 72 6.51 -13.26 1.24
N HIS A 73 6.25 -12.98 2.52
CA HIS A 73 7.11 -13.34 3.64
C HIS A 73 8.56 -12.81 3.51
N ALA A 74 8.76 -11.75 2.72
CA ALA A 74 10.07 -11.16 2.44
C ALA A 74 10.10 -9.67 2.85
N PRO A 75 10.21 -9.35 4.16
CA PRO A 75 10.07 -7.98 4.66
C PRO A 75 11.16 -7.03 4.15
N ILE A 76 12.43 -7.45 4.19
CA ILE A 76 13.57 -6.63 3.72
C ILE A 76 13.43 -6.31 2.23
N MET A 77 13.14 -7.33 1.42
CA MET A 77 12.91 -7.19 -0.01
C MET A 77 11.75 -6.22 -0.30
N SER A 78 10.64 -6.38 0.42
CA SER A 78 9.43 -5.56 0.21
C SER A 78 9.70 -4.10 0.51
N THR A 79 10.34 -3.78 1.65
CA THR A 79 10.69 -2.41 2.00
C THR A 79 11.66 -1.78 1.01
N LEU A 80 12.72 -2.50 0.62
CA LEU A 80 13.68 -2.01 -0.37
C LEU A 80 13.02 -1.73 -1.72
N MET A 81 12.16 -2.65 -2.18
CA MET A 81 11.44 -2.49 -3.44
C MET A 81 10.54 -1.26 -3.44
N ILE A 82 9.83 -0.96 -2.35
CA ILE A 82 9.04 0.27 -2.26
C ILE A 82 9.94 1.50 -2.27
N CYS A 83 11.05 1.49 -1.53
CA CYS A 83 12.01 2.60 -1.53
C CYS A 83 12.54 2.87 -2.94
N GLU A 84 12.99 1.83 -3.65
CA GLU A 84 13.52 1.96 -5.02
C GLU A 84 12.45 2.43 -6.02
N MET A 85 11.21 1.98 -5.88
CA MET A 85 10.11 2.40 -6.78
C MET A 85 9.62 3.82 -6.52
N THR A 86 9.78 4.33 -5.30
CA THR A 86 9.19 5.62 -4.87
C THR A 86 10.23 6.71 -4.66
N GLY A 87 11.49 6.36 -4.48
CA GLY A 87 12.57 7.27 -4.09
C GLY A 87 12.57 7.65 -2.61
N GLU A 88 11.63 7.14 -1.81
CA GLU A 88 11.43 7.52 -0.41
C GLU A 88 12.19 6.61 0.55
N TYR A 89 13.45 6.95 0.80
CA TYR A 89 14.34 6.20 1.69
C TYR A 89 14.07 6.41 3.19
N GLN A 90 13.17 7.34 3.56
CA GLN A 90 12.73 7.52 4.95
C GLN A 90 12.01 6.29 5.53
N LEU A 91 11.58 5.37 4.67
CA LEU A 91 10.91 4.12 5.04
C LEU A 91 11.87 2.99 5.43
N LEU A 92 13.17 3.14 5.14
CA LEU A 92 14.14 2.15 5.57
C LEU A 92 14.26 2.19 7.10
N PRO A 93 14.26 1.05 7.79
CA PRO A 93 14.70 1.01 9.18
C PRO A 93 16.19 1.37 9.19
N VAL A 94 16.48 2.66 9.43
CA VAL A 94 17.82 3.14 9.73
C VAL A 94 18.19 2.58 11.10
N TYR A 95 19.40 2.05 11.21
CA TYR A 95 19.98 1.68 12.50
C TYR A 95 19.98 2.88 13.44
#